data_AF-Q849R5-F1
#
_entry.id   AF-Q849R5-F1
#
_cell.length_a   1.000
_cell.length_b   1.000
_cell.length_c   1.000
_cell.angle_alpha   90.00
_cell.angle_beta   90.00
_cell.angle_gamma   90.00
#
_symmetry.space_group_name_H-M   'P 1'
#
loop_
_entity.id
_entity.type
_entity.pdbx_description
1 polymer ?
#
loop_
_entity_poly.entity_id
_entity_poly.type
_entity_poly.pdbx_seq_one_letter_code
_entity_poly.pdbx_strand_id
1 'polypeptide(L)'
;MLKSSWRKTALMAAAAVPLLLASGSLWASADAIQQKLADLEKRSGGRLGVALINTADDSQTLYRGDERFAMCSTGKVMAAAAVLKQSES
;
A
#
# COMPACT_ATOMS: atom_id res chain seq x y z
N MET A 1 -48.35 -26.93 14.52
CA MET A 1 -47.60 -26.80 13.25
C MET A 1 -46.53 -25.69 13.25
N LEU A 2 -46.24 -25.02 14.38
CA LEU A 2 -45.24 -23.94 14.50
C LEU A 2 -43.79 -24.38 14.80
N LYS A 3 -43.56 -25.65 15.19
CA LYS A 3 -42.23 -26.15 15.63
C LYS A 3 -41.30 -26.59 14.48
N SER A 4 -41.82 -26.82 13.28
CA SER A 4 -41.06 -27.35 12.13
C SER A 4 -40.36 -26.25 11.31
N SER A 5 -40.93 -25.05 11.25
CA SER A 5 -40.35 -23.91 10.50
C SER A 5 -39.07 -23.37 11.14
N TRP A 6 -38.93 -23.48 12.46
CA TRP A 6 -37.78 -22.96 13.23
C TRP A 6 -36.50 -23.78 13.05
N ARG A 7 -36.61 -25.11 12.91
CA ARG A 7 -35.45 -25.99 12.67
C ARG A 7 -34.85 -25.74 11.27
N LYS A 8 -35.71 -25.44 10.29
CA LYS A 8 -35.32 -25.18 8.90
C LYS A 8 -34.69 -23.78 8.72
N THR A 9 -35.16 -22.78 9.45
CA THR A 9 -34.55 -21.43 9.45
C THR A 9 -33.24 -21.40 10.23
N ALA A 10 -33.11 -22.14 11.34
CA ALA A 10 -31.86 -22.23 12.09
C ALA A 10 -30.72 -22.87 11.29
N LEU A 11 -31.02 -23.91 10.49
CA LEU A 11 -30.02 -24.56 9.63
C LEU A 11 -29.57 -23.68 8.45
N MET A 12 -30.46 -22.86 7.90
CA MET A 12 -30.10 -21.90 6.84
C MET A 12 -29.27 -20.71 7.37
N ALA A 13 -29.51 -20.27 8.61
CA ALA A 13 -28.71 -19.22 9.23
C ALA A 13 -27.28 -19.68 9.55
N ALA A 14 -27.08 -20.93 9.97
CA ALA A 14 -25.76 -21.45 10.32
C ALA A 14 -24.82 -21.64 9.10
N ALA A 15 -25.36 -21.83 7.89
CA ALA A 15 -24.56 -22.02 6.68
C ALA A 15 -24.14 -20.71 6.00
N ALA A 16 -24.81 -19.59 6.27
CA ALA A 16 -24.50 -18.29 5.67
C ALA A 16 -23.40 -17.51 6.41
N VAL A 17 -23.21 -17.78 7.70
CA VAL A 17 -22.23 -17.08 8.56
C VAL A 17 -20.77 -17.36 8.15
N PRO A 18 -20.35 -18.59 7.80
CA PRO A 18 -18.98 -18.85 7.34
C PRO A 18 -18.68 -18.17 6.00
N LEU A 19 -19.69 -18.02 5.13
CA LEU A 19 -19.52 -17.44 3.80
C LEU A 19 -19.31 -15.91 3.86
N LEU A 20 -19.88 -15.25 4.87
CA LEU A 20 -19.66 -13.82 5.13
C LEU A 20 -18.32 -13.53 5.83
N LEU A 21 -17.79 -14.49 6.61
CA LEU A 21 -16.49 -14.37 7.29
C LEU A 21 -15.31 -14.82 6.43
N ALA A 22 -15.53 -15.66 5.42
CA ALA A 22 -14.48 -16.11 4.49
C ALA A 22 -14.13 -15.07 3.42
N SER A 23 -14.94 -14.03 3.25
CA SER A 23 -14.61 -12.83 2.47
C SER A 23 -13.62 -11.95 3.26
N GLY A 24 -12.47 -12.50 3.63
CA GLY A 24 -11.32 -11.68 3.94
C GLY A 24 -11.07 -10.80 2.73
N SER A 25 -11.05 -9.48 2.93
CA SER A 25 -10.74 -8.52 1.89
C SER A 25 -9.43 -8.94 1.21
N LEU A 26 -9.53 -9.42 -0.04
CA LEU A 26 -8.42 -9.51 -1.00
C LEU A 26 -8.02 -8.09 -1.41
N TRP A 27 -7.75 -7.23 -0.44
CA TRP A 27 -6.97 -6.05 -0.67
C TRP A 27 -5.57 -6.61 -0.91
N ALA A 28 -5.01 -6.36 -2.10
CA ALA A 28 -3.56 -6.41 -2.26
C ALA A 28 -3.01 -5.40 -1.25
N SER A 29 -2.76 -5.87 -0.02
CA SER A 29 -2.53 -4.96 1.09
C SER A 29 -1.20 -4.28 0.82
N ALA A 30 -1.06 -3.03 1.24
CA ALA A 30 0.21 -2.32 1.19
C ALA A 30 1.37 -3.20 1.72
N ASP A 31 1.08 -4.17 2.59
CA ASP A 31 2.03 -5.17 3.10
C ASP A 31 2.73 -5.97 1.99
N ALA A 32 2.07 -6.31 0.88
CA ALA A 32 2.70 -7.06 -0.21
C ALA A 32 3.80 -6.24 -0.93
N ILE A 33 3.61 -4.92 -1.07
CA ILE A 33 4.63 -4.03 -1.63
C ILE A 33 5.76 -3.82 -0.61
N GLN A 34 5.42 -3.61 0.67
CA GLN A 34 6.41 -3.47 1.74
C GLN A 34 7.31 -4.70 1.86
N GLN A 35 6.75 -5.90 1.76
CA GLN A 35 7.51 -7.17 1.76
C GLN A 35 8.47 -7.26 0.58
N LYS A 36 8.01 -6.94 -0.64
CA LYS A 36 8.88 -6.92 -1.83
C LYS A 36 10.02 -5.92 -1.72
N LEU A 37 9.76 -4.74 -1.15
CA LEU A 37 10.79 -3.71 -0.93
C LEU A 37 11.78 -4.15 0.16
N ALA A 38 11.32 -4.81 1.22
CA ALA A 38 12.19 -5.40 2.24
C ALA A 38 13.08 -6.52 1.68
N ASP A 39 12.51 -7.41 0.86
CA ASP A 39 13.27 -8.46 0.18
C ASP A 39 14.30 -7.88 -0.80
N LEU A 40 13.95 -6.79 -1.51
CA LEU A 40 14.87 -6.08 -2.39
C LEU A 40 16.01 -5.42 -1.60
N GLU A 41 15.70 -4.74 -0.49
CA GLU A 41 16.70 -4.17 0.41
C GLU A 41 17.68 -5.26 0.86
N LYS A 42 17.17 -6.38 1.37
CA LYS A 42 17.99 -7.51 1.82
C LYS A 42 18.89 -8.06 0.71
N ARG A 43 18.37 -8.23 -0.51
CA ARG A 43 19.12 -8.72 -1.66
C ARG A 43 20.18 -7.73 -2.16
N SER A 44 19.97 -6.44 -1.96
CA SER A 44 20.90 -5.39 -2.40
C SER A 44 22.17 -5.30 -1.55
N GLY A 45 22.12 -5.79 -0.31
CA GLY A 45 23.21 -5.63 0.66
C GLY A 45 23.40 -4.19 1.15
N GLY A 46 22.51 -3.27 0.78
CA GLY A 46 22.55 -1.86 1.15
C GLY A 46 21.29 -1.42 1.88
N ARG A 47 20.99 -0.12 1.76
CA ARG A 47 19.79 0.52 2.33
C ARG A 47 18.91 1.03 1.20
N LEU A 48 17.60 0.80 1.29
CA LEU A 48 16.65 1.20 0.25
C LEU A 48 15.61 2.17 0.82
N GLY A 49 15.44 3.33 0.19
CA GLY A 49 14.34 4.26 0.46
C GLY A 49 13.49 4.44 -0.80
N VAL A 50 12.17 4.40 -0.65
CA VAL A 50 11.22 4.53 -1.76
C VAL A 50 10.00 5.36 -1.34
N ALA A 51 9.60 6.29 -2.20
CA ALA A 51 8.32 7.00 -2.11
C ALA A 51 7.61 6.93 -3.46
N LEU A 52 6.42 6.33 -3.48
CA LEU A 52 5.51 6.33 -4.63
C LEU A 52 4.30 7.18 -4.29
N ILE A 53 4.01 8.18 -5.11
CA ILE A 53 2.88 9.10 -4.95
C ILE A 53 1.98 8.95 -6.18
N ASN A 54 0.73 8.57 -5.98
CA ASN A 54 -0.28 8.57 -7.02
C ASN A 54 -0.87 9.99 -7.15
N THR A 55 -0.56 10.69 -8.23
CA THR A 55 -1.02 12.08 -8.43
C THR A 55 -2.50 12.20 -8.81
N ALA A 56 -3.22 11.09 -8.99
CA ALA A 56 -4.65 11.11 -9.24
C ALA A 56 -5.50 11.22 -7.96
N ASP A 57 -5.00 10.67 -6.84
CA ASP A 57 -5.74 10.56 -5.58
C ASP A 57 -4.88 10.83 -4.31
N ASP A 58 -3.63 11.27 -4.50
CA ASP A 58 -2.62 11.52 -3.46
C ASP A 58 -2.30 10.31 -2.56
N SER A 59 -2.72 9.10 -2.93
CA SER A 59 -2.32 7.89 -2.20
C SER A 59 -0.82 7.67 -2.30
N GLN A 60 -0.21 7.25 -1.19
CA GLN A 60 1.23 7.07 -1.10
C GLN A 60 1.60 5.68 -0.60
N THR A 61 2.70 5.16 -1.14
CA THR A 61 3.40 4.00 -0.60
C THR A 61 4.82 4.41 -0.28
N LEU A 62 5.14 4.45 1.02
CA LEU A 62 6.45 4.87 1.53
C LEU A 62 7.17 3.66 2.12
N TYR A 63 8.46 3.52 1.82
CA TYR A 63 9.37 2.57 2.46
C TYR A 63 10.62 3.34 2.89
N ARG A 64 10.80 3.51 4.21
CA ARG A 64 11.82 4.40 4.79
C ARG A 64 11.75 5.84 4.25
N GLY A 65 10.53 6.34 4.00
CA GLY A 65 10.30 7.64 3.37
C GLY A 65 10.89 8.84 4.13
N ASP A 66 11.07 8.71 5.45
CA ASP A 66 11.61 9.76 6.32
C ASP A 66 13.11 9.60 6.62
N GLU A 67 13.77 8.56 6.09
CA GLU A 67 15.21 8.37 6.26
C GLU A 67 16.02 9.23 5.28
N ARG A 68 17.22 9.65 5.69
CA ARG A 68 18.11 10.47 4.85
C ARG A 68 18.97 9.59 3.95
N PHE A 69 19.05 9.95 2.67
CA PHE A 69 19.93 9.33 1.67
C PHE A 69 20.80 10.39 0.99
N ALA A 70 21.98 10.00 0.52
CA ALA A 70 22.83 10.90 -0.27
C ALA A 70 22.14 11.21 -1.62
N MET A 71 21.92 12.49 -1.91
CA MET A 71 21.28 12.90 -3.17
C MET A 71 22.18 12.63 -4.39
N CYS A 72 23.51 12.67 -4.23
CA CYS A 72 24.45 12.57 -5.35
C CYS A 72 24.04 13.52 -6.49
N SER A 73 23.89 13.01 -7.71
CA SER A 73 23.47 13.81 -8.86
C SER A 73 21.98 14.13 -8.92
N THR A 74 21.10 13.52 -8.11
CA THR A 74 19.65 13.84 -8.13
C THR A 74 19.36 15.24 -7.60
N GLY A 75 20.24 15.79 -6.75
CA GLY A 75 20.16 17.18 -6.30
C GLY A 75 20.20 18.22 -7.43
N LYS A 76 20.70 17.84 -8.62
CA LYS A 76 20.68 18.71 -9.80
C LYS A 76 19.27 19.09 -10.25
N VAL A 77 18.25 18.27 -9.95
CA VAL A 77 16.85 18.61 -10.27
C VAL A 77 16.44 19.90 -9.57
N MET A 78 16.74 20.05 -8.28
CA MET A 78 16.43 21.26 -7.52
C MET A 78 17.26 22.46 -8.01
N ALA A 79 18.54 22.25 -8.34
CA ALA A 79 19.39 23.30 -8.88
C ALA A 79 18.88 23.83 -10.24
N ALA A 80 18.50 22.93 -11.16
CA ALA A 80 17.93 23.30 -12.45
C ALA A 80 16.58 24.01 -12.30
N ALA A 81 15.71 23.54 -11.39
CA ALA A 81 14.44 24.21 -11.09
C ALA A 81 14.66 25.65 -10.60
N ALA A 82 15.68 25.90 -9.77
CA ALA A 82 16.01 27.25 -9.31
C ALA A 82 16.48 28.16 -10.46
N VAL A 83 17.30 27.64 -11.38
CA VAL A 83 17.74 28.38 -12.58
C VAL A 83 16.55 28.73 -13.49
N LEU A 84 15.68 27.76 -13.75
CA LEU A 84 14.46 28.00 -14.54
C LEU A 84 13.58 29.07 -13.89
N LYS A 85 13.38 28.99 -12.58
CA LYS A 85 12.59 30.00 -11.84
C LYS A 85 13.19 31.40 -11.96
N GLN A 86 14.51 31.52 -11.90
CA GLN A 86 15.22 32.79 -12.08
C GLN A 86 15.07 33.35 -13.51
N SER A 87 14.87 32.49 -14.51
CA SER A 87 14.72 32.88 -15.92
C SER A 87 13.30 33.32 -16.32
N GLU A 88 12.31 33.22 -15.42
CA GLU A 88 10.94 33.68 -15.67
C GLU A 88 10.79 35.22 -15.62
N SER A 89 11.86 35.94 -15.27
CA SER A 89 11.90 37.42 -15.20
C SER A 89 12.32 38.05 -16.52
#